data_AF-A0A0P8A0H4-F1
#
_entry.id   AF-A0A0P8A0H4-F1
#
_cell.length_a   1.000
_cell.length_b   1.000
_cell.length_c   1.000
_cell.angle_alpha   90.00
_cell.angle_beta   90.00
_cell.angle_gamma   90.00
#
_symmetry.space_group_name_H-M   'P 1'
#
loop_
_entity.id
_entity.type
_entity.pdbx_description
1 polymer ?
#
loop_
_entity_poly.entity_id
_entity_poly.type
_entity_poly.pdbx_seq_one_letter_code
_entity_poly.pdbx_strand_id
1 'polypeptide(L)'
;MGFSATLTPYAIIAWFYLVLITSAIQVFKEKDSIFVLVSLIFYLISFELISRMARTSPFIPYELGKYLLCTGLIFGLLRYRTFGIMGWIMLISLIPGFFIDVSGLVQQSDIIFNILGPINVALAIAFFNRKRLTSLQLGKILRLMIYPILGVLAYTFVKTPDFDEV
;
A
#
# COMPACT_ATOMS: atom_id res chain seq x y z
N MET A 1 17.67 8.18 -0.88
CA MET A 1 16.52 7.44 -1.44
C MET A 1 16.25 7.84 -2.90
N GLY A 2 15.81 9.07 -3.19
CA GLY A 2 15.60 9.52 -4.58
C GLY A 2 16.87 9.52 -5.44
N PHE A 3 17.99 10.02 -4.91
CA PHE A 3 19.29 10.05 -5.62
C PHE A 3 19.99 8.69 -5.72
N SER A 4 19.68 7.75 -4.82
CA SER A 4 20.20 6.38 -4.91
C SER A 4 19.41 5.53 -5.93
N ALA A 5 18.14 5.88 -6.15
CA ALA A 5 17.27 5.25 -7.14
C ALA A 5 17.68 5.55 -8.59
N THR A 6 18.41 6.64 -8.82
CA THR A 6 18.92 7.00 -10.15
C THR A 6 20.22 6.26 -10.49
N LEU A 7 21.00 5.86 -9.49
CA LEU A 7 22.29 5.17 -9.68
C LEU A 7 22.13 3.65 -9.86
N THR A 8 21.31 2.97 -9.05
CA THR A 8 21.04 1.52 -9.20
C THR A 8 19.65 1.11 -8.68
N PRO A 9 18.86 0.32 -9.45
CA PRO A 9 17.57 -0.22 -8.99
C PRO A 9 17.67 -1.13 -7.75
N TYR A 10 18.83 -1.78 -7.55
CA TYR A 10 19.09 -2.70 -6.45
C TYR A 10 19.07 -2.04 -5.07
N ALA A 11 19.46 -0.77 -4.97
CA ALA A 11 19.42 -0.03 -3.69
C ALA A 11 17.99 0.14 -3.16
N ILE A 12 17.02 0.36 -4.07
CA ILE A 12 15.60 0.48 -3.74
C ILE A 12 15.05 -0.86 -3.26
N ILE A 13 15.40 -1.95 -3.97
CA ILE A 13 14.97 -3.31 -3.64
C ILE A 13 15.50 -3.71 -2.26
N ALA A 14 16.79 -3.51 -1.99
CA ALA A 14 17.40 -3.83 -0.71
C ALA A 14 16.76 -3.03 0.43
N TRP A 15 16.51 -1.73 0.22
CA TRP A 15 15.85 -0.88 1.21
C TRP A 15 14.42 -1.33 1.49
N PHE A 16 13.66 -1.70 0.46
CA PHE A 16 12.29 -2.20 0.60
C PHE A 16 12.22 -3.41 1.52
N TYR A 17 13.03 -4.44 1.24
CA TYR A 17 13.06 -5.66 2.05
C TYR A 17 13.57 -5.42 3.47
N LEU A 18 14.55 -4.53 3.64
CA LEU A 18 15.04 -4.14 4.96
C LEU A 18 13.91 -3.53 5.81
N VAL A 19 13.19 -2.55 5.27
CA VAL A 19 12.07 -1.92 5.99
C VAL A 19 10.96 -2.93 6.27
N LEU A 20 10.65 -3.80 5.31
CA LEU A 20 9.61 -4.82 5.48
C LEU A 20 9.97 -5.81 6.59
N ILE A 21 11.20 -6.32 6.62
CA ILE A 21 11.66 -7.28 7.64
C ILE A 21 11.73 -6.62 9.02
N THR A 22 12.37 -5.46 9.13
CA THR A 22 12.52 -4.74 10.43
C THR A 22 11.16 -4.38 11.02
N SER A 23 10.25 -3.86 10.20
CA SER A 23 8.90 -3.49 10.64
C SER A 23 8.05 -4.71 10.98
N ALA A 24 8.16 -5.81 10.20
CA ALA A 24 7.47 -7.06 10.51
C ALA A 24 7.89 -7.59 11.89
N ILE A 25 9.20 -7.62 12.17
CA ILE A 25 9.73 -8.01 13.49
C ILE A 25 9.15 -7.12 14.59
N GLN A 26 9.07 -5.81 14.37
CA GLN A 26 8.51 -4.88 15.36
C GLN A 26 7.01 -5.14 15.59
N VAL A 27 6.23 -5.40 14.53
CA VAL A 27 4.80 -5.75 14.65
C VAL A 27 4.59 -7.06 15.44
N PHE A 28 5.49 -8.04 15.30
CA PHE A 28 5.40 -9.28 16.08
C PHE A 28 5.85 -9.11 17.53
N LYS A 29 6.85 -8.27 17.79
CA LYS A 29 7.38 -8.00 19.14
C LYS A 29 6.48 -7.09 19.96
N GLU A 30 6.01 -5.99 19.38
CA GLU A 30 5.11 -5.05 20.06
C GLU A 30 3.67 -5.51 19.91
N LYS A 31 3.15 -6.10 20.99
CA LYS A 31 1.83 -6.74 21.00
C LYS A 31 0.66 -5.77 20.85
N ASP A 32 0.85 -4.50 21.20
CA ASP A 32 -0.25 -3.53 21.38
C ASP A 32 -0.20 -2.29 20.47
N SER A 33 0.87 -2.06 19.71
CA SER A 33 1.00 -0.84 18.92
C SER A 33 0.38 -0.99 17.52
N ILE A 34 -0.95 -0.88 17.47
CA ILE A 34 -1.74 -0.71 16.22
C ILE A 34 -1.07 0.32 15.30
N PHE A 35 -0.50 1.38 15.88
CA PHE A 35 0.21 2.43 15.17
C PHE A 35 1.40 1.93 14.33
N VAL A 36 2.14 0.91 14.77
CA VAL A 36 3.27 0.35 14.01
C VAL A 36 2.78 -0.38 12.77
N LEU A 37 1.73 -1.20 12.89
CA LEU A 37 1.10 -1.86 11.75
C LEU A 37 0.56 -0.83 10.74
N VAL A 38 -0.14 0.19 11.23
CA VAL A 38 -0.66 1.27 10.38
C VAL A 38 0.47 2.00 9.66
N SER A 39 1.53 2.37 10.37
CA SER A 39 2.69 3.05 9.77
C SER A 39 3.36 2.19 8.70
N LEU A 40 3.50 0.88 8.93
CA LEU A 40 4.02 -0.06 7.94
C LEU A 40 3.14 -0.10 6.68
N ILE A 41 1.83 -0.23 6.84
CA ILE A 41 0.90 -0.27 5.70
C ILE A 41 0.99 1.00 4.86
N PHE A 42 0.97 2.18 5.49
CA PHE A 42 1.06 3.46 4.79
C PHE A 42 2.42 3.68 4.11
N TYR A 43 3.50 3.18 4.70
CA TYR A 43 4.82 3.18 4.09
C TYR A 43 4.84 2.38 2.78
N LEU A 44 4.37 1.13 2.84
CA LEU A 44 4.43 0.18 1.73
C LEU A 44 3.62 0.67 0.52
N ILE A 45 2.43 1.24 0.77
CA ILE A 45 1.61 1.86 -0.29
C ILE A 45 2.36 3.00 -0.96
N SER A 46 2.98 3.88 -0.16
CA SER A 46 3.68 5.06 -0.68
C SER A 46 4.96 4.67 -1.44
N PHE A 47 5.59 3.55 -1.05
CA PHE A 47 6.77 3.02 -1.71
C PHE A 47 6.46 2.34 -3.06
N GLU A 48 5.26 1.76 -3.23
CA GLU A 48 4.84 1.11 -4.48
C GLU A 48 5.04 2.03 -5.70
N LEU A 49 4.70 3.32 -5.55
CA LEU A 49 4.82 4.30 -6.63
C LEU A 49 6.27 4.45 -7.12
N ILE A 50 7.24 4.56 -6.19
CA ILE A 50 8.68 4.62 -6.52
C ILE A 50 9.11 3.31 -7.20
N SER A 51 8.69 2.18 -6.63
CA SER A 51 9.04 0.85 -7.16
C SER A 51 8.60 0.69 -8.62
N ARG A 52 7.40 1.16 -8.96
CA ARG A 52 6.90 1.17 -10.34
C ARG A 52 7.74 2.06 -11.26
N MET A 53 8.09 3.27 -10.80
CA MET A 53 8.90 4.21 -11.57
C MET A 53 10.35 3.74 -11.79
N ALA A 54 10.91 3.03 -10.82
CA ALA A 54 12.27 2.50 -10.88
C ALA A 54 12.40 1.17 -11.65
N ARG A 55 11.30 0.65 -12.24
CA ARG A 55 11.26 -0.62 -12.99
C ARG A 55 11.93 -1.78 -12.24
N THR A 56 11.66 -1.92 -10.94
CA THR A 56 12.23 -2.97 -10.08
C THR A 56 11.58 -4.36 -10.26
N SER A 57 10.75 -4.53 -11.28
CA SER A 57 10.20 -5.84 -11.68
C SER A 57 11.33 -6.74 -12.21
N PRO A 58 11.38 -8.04 -11.87
CA PRO A 58 10.36 -8.85 -11.19
C PRO A 58 10.54 -8.97 -9.67
N PHE A 59 11.61 -8.39 -9.09
CA PHE A 59 11.95 -8.58 -7.68
C PHE A 59 10.91 -7.98 -6.73
N ILE A 60 10.30 -6.84 -7.09
CA ILE A 60 9.10 -6.34 -6.42
C ILE A 60 7.93 -6.56 -7.38
N PRO A 61 7.04 -7.54 -7.11
CA PRO A 61 5.86 -7.78 -7.92
C PRO A 61 5.06 -6.50 -8.13
N TYR A 62 4.55 -6.36 -9.35
CA TYR A 62 3.58 -5.32 -9.64
C TYR A 62 2.40 -5.48 -8.67
N GLU A 63 1.99 -4.38 -8.03
CA GLU A 63 0.89 -4.32 -7.06
C GLU A 63 1.07 -5.05 -5.74
N LEU A 64 2.32 -5.38 -5.40
CA LEU A 64 2.65 -5.91 -4.08
C LEU A 64 2.08 -5.04 -2.94
N GLY A 65 1.97 -3.71 -3.13
CA GLY A 65 1.33 -2.82 -2.16
C GLY A 65 -0.15 -3.13 -1.93
N LYS A 66 -0.94 -3.47 -2.96
CA LYS A 66 -2.35 -3.88 -2.80
C LYS A 66 -2.47 -5.18 -1.99
N TYR A 67 -1.60 -6.15 -2.26
CA TYR A 67 -1.60 -7.44 -1.57
C TYR A 67 -1.10 -7.32 -0.12
N LEU A 68 -0.07 -6.52 0.12
CA LEU A 68 0.43 -6.24 1.47
C LEU A 68 -0.57 -5.42 2.30
N LEU A 69 -1.29 -4.49 1.67
CA LEU A 69 -2.39 -3.77 2.31
C LEU A 69 -3.48 -4.76 2.76
N CYS A 70 -3.94 -5.63 1.86
CA CYS A 70 -4.98 -6.61 2.15
C CYS A 70 -4.57 -7.53 3.31
N THR A 71 -3.39 -8.16 3.19
CA THR A 71 -2.87 -9.08 4.20
C THR A 71 -2.58 -8.39 5.53
N GLY A 72 -2.03 -7.16 5.50
CA GLY A 72 -1.78 -6.35 6.70
C GLY A 72 -3.06 -5.97 7.44
N LEU A 73 -4.13 -5.61 6.72
CA LEU A 73 -5.44 -5.30 7.31
C LEU A 73 -6.12 -6.55 7.89
N ILE A 74 -6.08 -7.68 7.18
CA ILE A 74 -6.61 -8.96 7.69
C ILE A 74 -5.85 -9.36 8.96
N PHE A 75 -4.52 -9.31 8.94
CA PHE A 75 -3.69 -9.58 10.11
C PHE A 75 -4.04 -8.64 11.27
N GLY A 76 -4.19 -7.34 11.00
CA GLY A 76 -4.61 -6.36 11.99
C GLY A 76 -5.99 -6.65 12.59
N LEU A 77 -6.96 -7.03 11.76
CA LEU A 77 -8.31 -7.39 12.18
C LEU A 77 -8.30 -8.57 13.14
N LEU A 78 -7.53 -9.62 12.81
CA LEU A 78 -7.39 -10.84 13.62
C LEU A 78 -6.63 -10.57 14.92
N ARG A 79 -5.50 -9.86 14.84
CA ARG A 79 -4.61 -9.61 15.99
C ARG A 79 -5.23 -8.66 17.01
N TYR A 80 -5.80 -7.56 16.54
CA TYR A 80 -6.37 -6.51 17.40
C TYR A 80 -7.88 -6.66 17.63
N ARG A 81 -8.47 -7.73 17.10
CA ARG A 81 -9.89 -8.11 17.24
C ARG A 81 -10.85 -6.94 16.98
N THR A 82 -10.54 -6.13 15.97
CA THR A 82 -11.36 -5.00 15.55
C THR A 82 -12.44 -5.51 14.61
N PHE A 83 -13.71 -5.19 14.84
CA PHE A 83 -14.80 -5.60 13.96
C PHE A 83 -15.72 -4.42 13.67
N GLY A 84 -15.57 -3.83 12.49
CA GLY A 84 -16.46 -2.78 12.00
C GLY A 84 -17.52 -3.30 11.04
N ILE A 85 -18.78 -3.29 11.48
CA ILE A 85 -19.92 -3.78 10.68
C ILE A 85 -20.05 -3.06 9.32
N MET A 86 -19.72 -1.78 9.26
CA MET A 86 -19.82 -0.99 8.01
C MET A 86 -18.89 -1.51 6.91
N GLY A 87 -17.70 -1.99 7.26
CA GLY A 87 -16.78 -2.60 6.28
C GLY A 87 -17.33 -3.92 5.74
N TRP A 88 -17.97 -4.72 6.59
CA TRP A 88 -18.62 -5.97 6.16
C TRP A 88 -19.84 -5.74 5.29
N ILE A 89 -20.66 -4.74 5.61
CA ILE A 89 -21.78 -4.33 4.76
C ILE A 89 -21.28 -3.94 3.37
N MET A 90 -20.19 -3.15 3.30
CA MET A 90 -19.57 -2.78 2.03
C MET A 90 -19.08 -4.01 1.23
N LEU A 91 -18.46 -4.99 1.89
CA LEU A 91 -18.05 -6.24 1.21
C LEU A 91 -19.24 -7.01 0.63
N ILE A 92 -20.36 -7.09 1.38
CA ILE A 92 -21.57 -7.77 0.91
C ILE A 92 -22.19 -7.02 -0.27
N SER A 93 -22.21 -5.69 -0.23
CA SER A 93 -22.68 -4.85 -1.34
C SER A 93 -21.84 -4.97 -2.61
N LEU A 94 -20.60 -5.49 -2.50
CA LEU A 94 -19.73 -5.71 -3.65
C LEU A 94 -20.12 -6.96 -4.47
N ILE A 95 -20.71 -7.96 -3.81
CA ILE A 95 -21.11 -9.25 -4.41
C ILE A 95 -22.01 -9.06 -5.64
N PRO A 96 -23.11 -8.27 -5.62
CA PRO A 96 -23.94 -8.10 -6.81
C PRO A 96 -23.20 -7.41 -7.95
N GLY A 97 -22.24 -6.53 -7.66
CA GLY A 97 -21.41 -5.88 -8.67
C GLY A 97 -20.53 -6.85 -9.47
N PHE A 98 -20.29 -8.06 -8.95
CA PHE A 98 -19.54 -9.11 -9.65
C PHE A 98 -20.37 -9.77 -10.78
N PHE A 99 -21.68 -9.90 -10.58
CA PHE A 99 -22.54 -10.66 -11.50
C PHE A 99 -23.13 -9.80 -12.62
N ILE A 100 -23.07 -8.48 -12.49
CA ILE A 100 -23.66 -7.55 -13.45
C ILE A 100 -22.54 -6.94 -14.29
N ASP A 101 -22.18 -7.62 -15.37
CA ASP A 101 -21.38 -7.03 -16.45
C ASP A 101 -22.30 -6.63 -17.62
N VAL A 102 -22.40 -5.32 -17.87
CA VAL A 102 -23.18 -4.74 -18.97
C VAL A 102 -22.30 -4.51 -20.21
N SER A 103 -20.97 -4.48 -20.03
CA SER A 103 -20.01 -4.10 -21.05
C SER A 103 -19.66 -5.25 -21.99
N GLY A 104 -19.65 -6.50 -21.50
CA GLY A 104 -19.28 -7.68 -22.29
C GLY A 104 -17.82 -7.70 -22.77
N LEU A 105 -17.00 -6.75 -22.31
CA LEU A 105 -15.57 -6.62 -22.65
C LEU A 105 -14.66 -7.06 -21.50
N VAL A 106 -15.24 -7.44 -20.36
CA VAL A 106 -14.48 -7.62 -19.12
C VAL A 106 -13.90 -9.04 -19.07
N GLN A 107 -12.57 -9.15 -19.08
CA GLN A 107 -11.90 -10.43 -18.84
C GLN A 107 -11.91 -10.78 -17.36
N GLN A 108 -11.94 -12.07 -17.02
CA GLN A 108 -11.94 -12.53 -15.63
C GLN A 108 -10.71 -12.02 -14.84
N SER A 109 -9.57 -11.88 -15.50
CA SER A 109 -8.35 -11.31 -14.91
C SER A 109 -8.54 -9.86 -14.45
N ASP A 110 -9.28 -9.06 -15.22
CA ASP A 110 -9.51 -7.64 -14.93
C ASP A 110 -10.47 -7.48 -13.75
N ILE A 111 -11.43 -8.40 -13.59
CA ILE A 111 -12.35 -8.41 -12.45
C ILE A 111 -11.57 -8.66 -11.16
N ILE A 112 -10.75 -9.72 -11.13
CA ILE A 112 -9.96 -10.09 -9.94
C ILE A 112 -8.98 -8.97 -9.57
N PHE A 113 -8.41 -8.32 -10.58
CA PHE A 113 -7.49 -7.20 -10.40
C PHE A 113 -8.16 -5.97 -9.79
N ASN A 114 -9.34 -5.61 -10.29
CA ASN A 114 -10.03 -4.40 -9.89
C ASN A 114 -10.78 -4.56 -8.56
N ILE A 115 -11.25 -5.77 -8.23
CA ILE A 115 -12.03 -6.02 -7.01
C ILE A 115 -11.19 -5.89 -5.73
N LEU A 116 -9.88 -6.11 -5.83
CA LEU A 116 -8.98 -6.00 -4.69
C LEU A 116 -8.93 -4.58 -4.10
N GLY A 117 -9.17 -3.55 -4.95
CA GLY A 117 -9.26 -2.16 -4.51
C GLY A 117 -10.42 -1.93 -3.54
N PRO A 118 -11.68 -2.14 -3.96
CA PRO A 118 -12.84 -2.04 -3.07
C PRO A 118 -12.78 -2.94 -1.84
N ILE A 119 -12.24 -4.16 -1.96
CA ILE A 119 -12.00 -5.06 -0.80
C ILE A 119 -11.08 -4.39 0.22
N ASN A 120 -9.97 -3.81 -0.22
CA ASN A 120 -9.04 -3.11 0.66
C ASN A 120 -9.69 -1.92 1.37
N VAL A 121 -10.56 -1.16 0.69
CA VAL A 121 -11.31 -0.07 1.31
C VAL A 121 -12.26 -0.60 2.39
N ALA A 122 -12.99 -1.67 2.08
CA ALA A 122 -13.92 -2.27 3.02
C ALA A 122 -13.22 -2.83 4.26
N LEU A 123 -12.07 -3.48 4.08
CA LEU A 123 -11.20 -3.95 5.17
C LEU A 123 -10.64 -2.79 5.99
N ALA A 124 -10.25 -1.67 5.34
CA ALA A 124 -9.78 -0.48 6.04
C ALA A 124 -10.88 0.11 6.92
N ILE A 125 -12.12 0.21 6.42
CA ILE A 125 -13.28 0.67 7.20
C ILE A 125 -13.51 -0.28 8.39
N ALA A 126 -13.45 -1.59 8.18
CA ALA A 126 -13.62 -2.58 9.24
C ALA A 126 -12.55 -2.47 10.33
N PHE A 127 -11.29 -2.24 9.94
CA PHE A 127 -10.14 -2.16 10.82
C PHE A 127 -10.04 -0.84 11.60
N PHE A 128 -10.21 0.30 10.92
CA PHE A 128 -10.14 1.63 11.53
C PHE A 128 -11.42 2.04 12.26
N ASN A 129 -12.47 1.21 12.24
CA ASN A 129 -13.72 1.54 12.92
C ASN A 129 -13.51 1.83 14.41
N ARG A 130 -14.05 2.98 14.87
CA ARG A 130 -13.94 3.48 16.25
C ARG A 130 -12.51 3.66 16.77
N LYS A 131 -11.48 3.58 15.93
CA LYS A 131 -10.10 3.90 16.32
C LYS A 131 -9.90 5.41 16.24
N ARG A 132 -9.44 6.01 17.33
CA ARG A 132 -9.03 7.42 17.36
C ARG A 132 -7.51 7.48 17.16
N LEU A 133 -7.09 8.03 16.03
CA LEU A 133 -5.71 8.43 15.83
C LEU A 133 -5.53 9.82 16.43
N THR A 134 -4.50 9.99 17.26
CA THR A 134 -4.14 11.33 17.75
C THR A 134 -3.58 12.18 16.62
N SER A 135 -3.72 13.51 16.68
CA SER A 135 -3.17 14.42 15.67
C SER A 135 -1.65 14.25 15.49
N LEU A 136 -0.95 13.89 16.57
CA LEU A 136 0.48 13.60 16.54
C LEU A 136 0.80 12.31 15.77
N GLN A 137 -0.02 11.26 15.93
CA GLN A 137 0.10 10.03 15.15
C GLN A 137 -0.23 10.26 13.68
N LEU A 138 -1.27 11.03 13.38
CA LEU A 138 -1.64 11.38 12.01
C LEU A 138 -0.50 12.16 11.33
N GLY A 139 0.07 13.16 12.01
CA GLY A 139 1.22 13.92 11.50
C GLY A 139 2.44 13.04 11.22
N LYS A 140 2.69 12.02 12.05
CA LYS A 140 3.75 11.03 11.80
C LYS A 140 3.47 10.18 10.55
N ILE A 141 2.25 9.67 10.40
CA ILE A 141 1.84 8.88 9.22
C ILE A 141 1.95 9.72 7.95
N LEU A 142 1.44 10.95 7.96
CA LEU A 142 1.51 11.86 6.82
C LEU A 142 2.95 12.16 6.42
N ARG A 143 3.83 12.43 7.40
CA ARG A 143 5.26 12.63 7.15
C ARG A 143 5.89 11.40 6.50
N LEU A 144 5.49 10.21 6.94
CA LEU A 144 5.97 8.94 6.42
C LEU A 144 5.58 8.73 4.94
N MET A 145 4.39 9.19 4.54
CA MET A 145 3.93 9.18 3.14
C MET A 145 4.62 10.24 2.28
N ILE A 146 4.95 11.40 2.85
CA ILE A 146 5.61 12.50 2.13
C ILE A 146 7.03 12.10 1.71
N TYR A 147 7.77 11.34 2.51
CA TYR A 147 9.15 10.97 2.15
C TYR A 147 9.25 10.20 0.82
N PRO A 148 8.44 9.15 0.56
CA PRO A 148 8.39 8.54 -0.75
C PRO A 148 7.95 9.50 -1.86
N ILE A 149 6.97 10.37 -1.61
CA ILE A 149 6.49 11.34 -2.61
C ILE A 149 7.62 12.30 -3.03
N LEU A 150 8.41 12.81 -2.07
CA LEU A 150 9.59 13.62 -2.38
C LEU A 150 10.65 12.82 -3.13
N GLY A 151 10.78 11.51 -2.83
CA GLY A 151 11.63 10.59 -3.58
C GLY A 151 11.20 10.43 -5.03
N VAL A 152 9.89 10.30 -5.28
CA VAL A 152 9.29 10.30 -6.62
C VAL A 152 9.59 11.61 -7.33
N LEU A 153 9.33 12.74 -6.69
CA LEU A 153 9.54 14.06 -7.29
C LEU A 153 11.01 14.27 -7.68
N ALA A 154 11.94 13.93 -6.79
CA ALA A 154 13.37 13.98 -7.11
C ALA A 154 13.74 13.04 -8.27
N TYR A 155 13.18 11.83 -8.30
CA TYR A 155 13.41 10.88 -9.40
C TYR A 155 12.87 11.41 -10.74
N THR A 156 11.67 12.00 -10.75
CA THR A 156 11.09 12.59 -11.96
C THR A 156 11.92 13.76 -12.45
N PHE A 157 12.31 14.70 -11.57
CA PHE A 157 13.12 15.85 -11.98
C PHE A 157 14.48 15.44 -12.55
N VAL A 158 15.16 14.47 -11.93
CA VAL A 158 16.48 14.01 -12.39
C VAL A 158 16.40 13.16 -13.65
N LYS A 159 15.30 12.43 -13.86
CA LYS A 159 15.13 11.51 -15.00
C LYS A 159 14.29 12.09 -16.14
N THR A 160 13.72 13.29 -16.02
CA THR A 160 13.17 14.00 -17.17
C THR A 160 14.30 14.11 -18.20
N PRO A 161 14.22 13.40 -19.34
CA PRO A 161 15.11 13.66 -20.44
C PRO A 161 14.83 15.09 -20.89
N ASP A 162 15.87 15.82 -21.31
CA ASP A 162 15.65 17.00 -22.14
C ASP A 162 14.70 16.60 -23.28
N PHE A 163 13.73 17.45 -23.59
CA PHE A 163 12.81 17.25 -24.71
C PHE A 163 13.51 17.38 -26.08
N ASP A 164 14.85 17.31 -26.14
CA ASP A 164 15.68 17.47 -27.34
C ASP A 164 15.93 16.16 -28.10
N GLU A 165 15.34 15.04 -27.65
CA GLU A 165 15.30 13.79 -28.43
C GLU A 165 13.86 13.31 -28.67
N VAL A 166 13.09 14.10 -29.43
CA VAL A 166 11.99 13.64 -30.30
C VAL A 166 11.83 14.56 -31.50
#